data_AF-U2ZWC7-F1
#
_entry.id   AF-U2ZWC7-F1
#
_cell.length_a   1.000
_cell.length_b   1.000
_cell.length_c   1.000
_cell.angle_alpha   90.00
_cell.angle_beta   90.00
_cell.angle_gamma   90.00
#
_symmetry.space_group_name_H-M   'P 1'
#
loop_
_entity.id
_entity.type
_entity.pdbx_description
1 polymer ?
#
loop_
_entity_poly.entity_id
_entity_poly.type
_entity_poly.pdbx_seq_one_letter_code
_entity_poly.pdbx_strand_id
1 'polypeptide(L)' 'MFSAGIATIQNDPEEAMREADLSLYKAKNAGRNRTSYKEAA' A
#
# COMPACT_ATOMS: atom_id res chain seq x y z
N MET A 1 -0.35 13.72 10.82
CA MET A 1 -1.20 13.02 9.82
C MET A 1 -0.56 11.68 9.49
N PHE A 2 -1.34 10.60 9.49
CA PHE A 2 -0.89 9.23 9.24
C PHE A 2 -1.33 8.77 7.84
N SER A 3 -0.61 7.87 7.18
CA SER A 3 -1.04 7.28 5.91
C SER A 3 -0.58 5.83 5.86
N ALA A 4 -1.36 4.97 5.22
CA ALA A 4 -1.11 3.54 5.19
C ALA A 4 -1.26 2.98 3.77
N GLY A 5 -0.40 2.03 3.43
CA GLY A 5 -0.53 1.18 2.24
C GLY A 5 -0.75 -0.25 2.68
N ILE A 6 -1.72 -0.94 2.08
CA ILE A 6 -2.07 -2.33 2.41
C ILE A 6 -1.92 -3.17 1.14
N ALA A 7 -1.23 -4.31 1.26
CA ALA A 7 -1.13 -5.33 0.22
C ALA A 7 -1.47 -6.70 0.81
N THR A 8 -2.16 -7.53 0.04
CA THR A 8 -2.43 -8.93 0.38
C THR A 8 -1.24 -9.81 0.01
N ILE A 9 -0.70 -10.57 0.96
CA ILE A 9 0.38 -11.54 0.71
C ILE A 9 -0.21 -12.82 0.11
N GLN A 10 0.27 -13.19 -1.07
CA GLN A 10 0.21 -14.58 -1.54
C GLN A 10 1.62 -15.01 -1.92
N ASN A 11 2.20 -15.91 -1.12
CA ASN A 11 3.45 -16.64 -1.37
C ASN A 11 4.77 -15.84 -1.48
N ASP A 12 4.76 -14.52 -1.66
CA ASP A 12 5.98 -13.69 -1.69
C ASP A 12 5.88 -12.47 -0.74
N PRO A 13 6.54 -12.52 0.44
CA PRO A 13 6.59 -11.41 1.37
C PRO A 13 7.33 -10.16 0.84
N GLU A 14 8.35 -10.32 0.00
CA GLU A 14 9.12 -9.19 -0.53
C GLU A 14 8.29 -8.40 -1.54
N GLU A 15 7.60 -9.11 -2.43
CA GLU A 15 6.66 -8.51 -3.35
C GLU A 15 5.54 -7.77 -2.62
N ALA A 16 4.97 -8.38 -1.57
CA ALA A 16 3.92 -7.73 -0.79
C ALA A 16 4.40 -6.47 -0.05
N MET A 17 5.62 -6.49 0.50
CA MET A 17 6.20 -5.28 1.11
C MET A 17 6.40 -4.17 0.08
N ARG A 18 6.87 -4.51 -1.12
CA ARG A 18 7.03 -3.57 -2.23
C ARG A 18 5.67 -2.98 -2.65
N GLU A 19 4.62 -3.79 -2.75
CA GLU A 19 3.27 -3.32 -3.09
C GLU A 19 2.64 -2.45 -1.99
N ALA A 20 2.85 -2.79 -0.73
CA ALA A 20 2.41 -1.98 0.40
C ALA A 20 3.09 -0.60 0.41
N ASP A 21 4.40 -0.54 0.15
CA ASP A 21 5.15 0.72 0.07
C ASP A 21 4.68 1.60 -1.10
N LEU A 22 4.46 1.01 -2.29
CA LEU A 22 3.89 1.71 -3.44
C LEU A 22 2.51 2.31 -3.12
N SER A 23 1.68 1.55 -2.42
CA SER A 23 0.35 2.00 -2.00
C SER A 23 0.43 3.14 -0.96
N LEU A 24 1.39 3.07 -0.04
CA LEU A 24 1.67 4.16 0.90
C LEU A 24 2.12 5.43 0.18
N TYR A 25 2.98 5.31 -0.83
CA TYR A 25 3.43 6.44 -1.63
C TYR A 25 2.27 7.12 -2.37
N LYS A 26 1.36 6.34 -2.96
CA LYS A 26 0.12 6.86 -3.56
C LYS A 26 -0.75 7.60 -2.54
N ALA A 27 -0.93 7.03 -1.34
CA ALA A 27 -1.70 7.65 -0.28
C ALA A 27 -1.12 9.01 0.14
N LYS A 28 0.22 9.13 0.21
CA LYS A 28 0.91 10.39 0.49
C LYS A 28 0.68 11.41 -0.62
N ASN A 29 0.88 11.03 -1.88
CA ASN A 29 0.77 11.94 -3.03
C ASN A 29 -0.65 12.46 -3.27
N ALA A 30 -1.67 11.66 -2.97
CA ALA A 30 -3.04 12.10 -3.16
C ALA A 30 -3.51 13.14 -2.12
N GLY A 31 -2.67 13.45 -1.11
CA GLY A 31 -2.94 14.47 -0.09
C GLY A 31 -2.83 13.99 1.36
N ARG A 32 -2.18 12.83 1.61
CA ARG A 32 -1.98 12.23 2.95
C ARG A 32 -3.31 11.91 3.66
N ASN A 33 -3.21 11.53 4.94
CA ASN A 33 -4.33 11.18 5.84
C ASN A 33 -5.31 10.15 5.27
N ARG A 34 -4.80 9.15 4.55
CA ARG A 34 -5.60 8.14 3.87
C ARG A 34 -4.91 6.78 3.80
N THR A 35 -5.71 5.77 3.52
CA THR A 35 -5.27 4.39 3.33
C THR A 35 -5.49 4.01 1.87
N SER A 36 -4.48 3.40 1.24
CA SER A 36 -4.58 2.85 -0.11
C SER A 36 -4.36 1.34 -0.08
N TYR A 37 -5.18 0.59 -0.80
CA TYR A 37 -5.05 -0.84 -0.96
C TYR A 37 -5.21 -1.21 -2.43
N LYS A 38 -4.60 -2.32 -2.83
CA LYS A 38 -4.77 -2.93 -4.16
C LYS A 38 -5.54 -4.22 -3.93
N GLU A 39 -6.77 -4.31 -4.44
CA GLU A 39 -7.52 -5.58 -4.44
C GLU A 39 -6.83 -6.54 -5.41
N ALA A 40 -6.60 -7.78 -4.96
CA ALA A 40 -6.21 -8.86 -5.85
C ALA A 40 -7.39 -9.13 -6.80
N ALA A 41 -7.14 -8.98 -8.11
CA ALA A 41 -8.12 -9.25 -9.16
C ALA A 41 -8.42 -10.75 -9.30
#